data_AF-A0A835YV79-F1
#
_entry.id   AF-A0A835YV79-F1
#
_cell.length_a   1.000
_cell.length_b   1.000
_cell.length_c   1.000
_cell.angle_alpha   90.00
_cell.angle_beta   90.00
_cell.angle_gamma   90.00
#
_symmetry.space_group_name_H-M   'P 1'
#
loop_
_entity.id
_entity.type
_entity.pdbx_description
1 polymer ?
#
loop_
_entity_poly.entity_id
_entity_poly.type
_entity_poly.pdbx_seq_one_letter_code
_entity_poly.pdbx_strand_id
1 'polypeptide(L)'
;MEGQEAFTVVRYDAGGEYFPHCDTNCDGSAHTPGGRVATMIIYCEEAAIGGGTSFSSVDVFVKGKRGQALLSSYYNPATGRLDNGLSRHCGCRVTEGNKRIATLTMRKGVNATVTHESFDAAGKLIK
;
A
#
# COMPACT_ATOMS: atom_id res chain seq x y z
N MET A 1 0.71 -11.84 13.40
CA MET A 1 1.74 -11.19 12.56
C MET A 1 2.65 -10.41 13.50
N GLU A 2 3.65 -11.07 14.06
CA GLU A 2 4.56 -10.44 15.01
C GLU A 2 5.55 -9.54 14.28
N GLY A 3 5.83 -8.36 14.85
CA GLY A 3 6.78 -7.39 14.30
C GLY A 3 6.34 -6.66 13.04
N GLN A 4 5.10 -6.83 12.58
CA GLN A 4 4.57 -6.17 11.38
C GLN A 4 4.02 -4.77 11.69
N GLU A 5 3.76 -3.97 10.65
CA GLU A 5 3.08 -2.68 10.81
C GLU A 5 1.65 -2.88 11.33
N ALA A 6 1.19 -1.95 12.16
CA ALA A 6 -0.21 -1.90 12.57
C ALA A 6 -1.11 -1.49 11.40
N PHE A 7 -2.41 -1.77 11.51
CA PHE A 7 -3.39 -1.21 10.58
C PHE A 7 -3.37 0.32 10.66
N THR A 8 -3.31 0.97 9.50
CA THR A 8 -3.47 2.43 9.40
C THR A 8 -4.81 2.77 8.79
N VAL A 9 -5.62 3.56 9.48
CA VAL A 9 -6.92 4.04 8.99
C VAL A 9 -6.74 5.43 8.39
N VAL A 10 -7.22 5.61 7.16
CA VAL A 10 -7.19 6.89 6.45
C VAL A 10 -8.60 7.28 6.07
N ARG A 11 -8.94 8.55 6.31
CA ARG A 11 -10.19 9.18 5.88
C ARG A 11 -9.88 10.27 4.86
N TYR A 12 -10.62 10.26 3.76
CA TYR A 12 -10.64 11.29 2.74
C TYR A 12 -12.03 11.91 2.72
N ASP A 13 -12.11 13.21 2.98
CA ASP A 13 -13.31 14.00 2.74
C ASP A 13 -13.33 14.51 1.29
N ALA A 14 -14.39 15.20 0.89
CA ALA A 14 -14.46 15.84 -0.44
C ALA A 14 -13.23 16.73 -0.71
N GLY A 15 -12.64 16.56 -1.89
CA GLY A 15 -11.38 17.17 -2.30
C GLY A 15 -10.12 16.38 -1.90
N GLY A 16 -10.22 15.42 -0.98
CA GLY A 16 -9.11 14.58 -0.54
C GLY A 16 -8.64 13.62 -1.61
N GLU A 17 -7.32 13.48 -1.76
CA GLU A 17 -6.66 12.58 -2.70
C GLU A 17 -5.29 12.15 -2.17
N TYR A 18 -4.69 11.14 -2.81
CA TYR A 18 -3.31 10.76 -2.54
C TYR A 18 -2.57 10.56 -3.85
N PHE A 19 -1.50 11.32 -4.06
CA PHE A 19 -0.78 11.36 -5.33
C PHE A 19 -0.13 10.02 -5.70
N PRO A 20 0.13 9.77 -7.00
CA PRO A 20 0.78 8.55 -7.45
C PRO A 20 2.12 8.27 -6.78
N HIS A 21 2.22 7.15 -6.08
CA HIS A 21 3.40 6.73 -5.31
C HIS A 21 3.54 5.19 -5.34
N CYS A 22 4.62 4.69 -4.75
CA CYS A 22 4.80 3.28 -4.43
C CYS A 22 4.95 3.15 -2.91
N ASP A 23 4.44 2.07 -2.32
CA ASP A 23 4.52 1.85 -0.86
C ASP A 23 5.94 1.55 -0.35
N THR A 24 6.83 1.24 -1.29
CA THR A 24 8.28 1.03 -1.14
C THR A 24 8.97 1.40 -2.47
N ASN A 25 10.24 1.03 -2.64
CA ASN A 25 10.94 1.12 -3.93
C ASN A 25 10.24 0.25 -5.00
N CYS A 26 10.01 0.81 -6.17
CA CYS A 26 9.39 0.12 -7.31
C CYS A 26 10.25 0.31 -8.57
N ASP A 27 11.57 0.21 -8.43
CA ASP A 27 12.60 0.41 -9.46
C ASP A 27 13.17 -0.93 -9.98
N GLY A 28 12.54 -2.05 -9.64
CA GLY A 28 13.02 -3.39 -9.97
C GLY A 28 14.24 -3.83 -9.17
N SER A 29 14.65 -3.12 -8.12
CA SER A 29 15.79 -3.47 -7.27
C SER A 29 15.58 -4.79 -6.50
N ALA A 30 16.68 -5.35 -5.98
CA ALA A 30 16.58 -6.47 -5.06
C ALA A 30 15.90 -6.03 -3.76
N HIS A 31 15.01 -6.86 -3.23
CA HIS A 31 14.34 -6.58 -1.95
C HIS A 31 15.36 -6.58 -0.80
N THR A 32 15.24 -5.61 0.10
CA THR A 32 16.05 -5.53 1.33
C THR A 32 15.25 -6.11 2.50
N PRO A 33 15.79 -7.06 3.28
CA PRO A 33 15.13 -7.57 4.48
C PRO A 33 14.67 -6.46 5.42
N GLY A 34 13.47 -6.60 5.97
CA GLY A 34 12.78 -5.55 6.73
C GLY A 34 11.87 -4.68 5.84
N GLY A 35 12.10 -4.63 4.53
CA GLY A 35 11.31 -3.85 3.59
C GLY A 35 9.91 -4.41 3.34
N ARG A 36 9.02 -3.52 2.90
CA ARG A 36 7.64 -3.87 2.54
C ARG A 36 7.61 -4.74 1.28
N VAL A 37 6.62 -5.62 1.17
CA VAL A 37 6.45 -6.56 0.04
C VAL A 37 5.04 -6.59 -0.55
N ALA A 38 4.04 -6.16 0.22
CA ALA A 38 2.66 -6.10 -0.22
C ALA A 38 1.85 -5.14 0.66
N THR A 39 0.76 -4.62 0.11
CA THR A 39 -0.19 -3.75 0.82
C THR A 39 -1.61 -4.22 0.55
N MET A 40 -2.40 -4.34 1.61
CA MET A 40 -3.83 -4.57 1.53
C MET A 40 -4.58 -3.29 1.87
N ILE A 41 -5.44 -2.84 0.97
CA ILE A 41 -6.36 -1.71 1.15
C ILE A 41 -7.76 -2.28 1.36
N ILE A 42 -8.30 -2.10 2.57
CA ILE A 42 -9.65 -2.49 2.95
C ILE A 42 -10.54 -1.26 2.85
N TYR A 43 -11.61 -1.35 2.07
CA TYR A 43 -12.58 -0.26 1.92
C TYR A 43 -13.61 -0.33 3.04
N CYS A 44 -13.59 0.65 3.94
CA CYS A 44 -14.51 0.75 5.07
C CYS A 44 -15.73 1.63 4.77
N GLU A 45 -15.55 2.59 3.87
CA GLU A 45 -16.57 3.53 3.38
C GLU A 45 -16.15 4.02 1.98
N GLU A 46 -17.06 3.98 1.02
CA GLU A 46 -16.86 4.48 -0.34
C GLU A 46 -17.46 5.88 -0.54
N ALA A 47 -16.70 6.74 -1.21
CA ALA A 47 -17.20 8.04 -1.66
C ALA A 47 -18.36 7.87 -2.66
N ALA A 48 -19.32 8.79 -2.65
CA ALA A 48 -20.41 8.82 -3.62
C ALA A 48 -19.87 9.04 -5.05
N ILE A 49 -18.96 10.01 -5.23
CA ILE A 49 -18.30 10.31 -6.50
C ILE A 49 -16.79 10.44 -6.30
N GLY A 50 -15.99 9.91 -7.23
CA GLY A 50 -14.52 9.94 -7.15
C GLY A 50 -13.95 8.85 -6.22
N GLY A 51 -12.79 9.07 -5.60
CA GLY A 51 -12.29 8.20 -4.51
C GLY A 51 -11.82 6.79 -4.92
N GLY A 52 -11.65 6.51 -6.22
CA GLY A 52 -11.08 5.23 -6.68
C GLY A 52 -9.63 5.02 -6.25
N THR A 53 -9.11 3.82 -6.50
CA THR A 53 -7.68 3.50 -6.42
C THR A 53 -7.22 3.12 -7.81
N SER A 54 -6.20 3.80 -8.34
CA SER A 54 -5.73 3.62 -9.72
C SER A 54 -4.29 3.15 -9.75
N PHE A 55 -4.00 2.15 -10.58
CA PHE A 55 -2.68 1.65 -10.95
C PHE A 55 -2.47 1.95 -12.43
N SER A 56 -2.10 3.18 -12.73
CA SER A 56 -2.00 3.69 -14.10
C SER A 56 -0.95 2.95 -14.95
N SER A 57 0.08 2.37 -14.31
CA SER A 57 1.13 1.64 -15.04
C SER A 57 0.66 0.33 -15.65
N VAL A 58 -0.49 -0.19 -15.20
CA VAL A 58 -1.06 -1.48 -15.61
C VAL A 58 -2.54 -1.39 -15.98
N ASP A 59 -3.05 -0.18 -16.23
CA ASP A 59 -4.44 0.09 -16.63
C ASP A 59 -5.50 -0.52 -15.71
N VAL A 60 -5.21 -0.60 -14.40
CA VAL A 60 -6.16 -1.10 -13.39
C VAL A 60 -6.76 0.06 -12.61
N PHE A 61 -8.09 0.07 -12.53
CA PHE A 61 -8.86 1.01 -11.69
C PHE A 61 -9.84 0.24 -10.81
N VAL A 62 -9.82 0.55 -9.51
CA VAL A 62 -10.66 -0.10 -8.50
C VAL A 62 -11.49 0.95 -7.77
N LYS A 63 -12.80 0.92 -7.98
CA LYS A 63 -13.77 1.62 -7.14
C LYS A 63 -14.25 0.67 -6.04
N GLY A 64 -13.44 0.55 -5.00
CA GLY A 64 -13.72 -0.36 -3.89
C GLY A 64 -14.99 0.03 -3.14
N LYS A 65 -15.79 -0.98 -2.79
CA LYS A 65 -17.02 -0.85 -1.99
C LYS A 65 -16.77 -1.30 -0.57
N ARG A 66 -17.56 -0.81 0.39
CA ARG A 66 -17.49 -1.23 1.79
C ARG A 66 -17.43 -2.75 1.95
N GLY A 67 -16.45 -3.22 2.72
CA GLY A 67 -16.20 -4.63 2.99
C GLY A 67 -15.31 -5.33 1.97
N GLN A 68 -14.98 -4.70 0.84
CA GLN A 68 -14.01 -5.24 -0.11
C GLN A 68 -12.58 -4.93 0.33
N ALA A 69 -11.64 -5.76 -0.15
CA ALA A 69 -10.22 -5.54 0.00
C ALA A 69 -9.52 -5.67 -1.35
N LEU A 70 -8.52 -4.83 -1.56
CA LEU A 70 -7.57 -4.90 -2.66
C LEU A 70 -6.21 -5.27 -2.10
N LEU A 71 -5.61 -6.35 -2.61
CA LEU A 71 -4.24 -6.74 -2.28
C LEU A 71 -3.33 -6.44 -3.47
N SER A 72 -2.29 -5.64 -3.24
CA SER A 72 -1.21 -5.42 -4.19
C SER A 72 0.08 -6.01 -3.64
N SER A 73 0.69 -6.94 -4.38
CA SER A 73 2.00 -7.52 -4.08
C SER A 73 3.00 -7.00 -5.09
N TYR A 74 4.15 -6.53 -4.60
CA TYR A 74 5.21 -5.95 -5.41
C TYR A 74 6.55 -6.65 -5.19
N TYR A 75 6.55 -7.84 -4.57
CA TYR A 75 7.72 -8.71 -4.41
C TYR A 75 7.58 -9.99 -5.24
N ASN A 76 8.60 -10.33 -6.01
CA ASN A 76 8.67 -11.59 -6.74
C ASN A 76 9.48 -12.64 -5.94
N PRO A 77 8.86 -13.74 -5.47
CA PRO A 77 9.54 -14.75 -4.66
C PRO A 77 10.58 -15.57 -5.44
N ALA A 78 10.44 -15.70 -6.76
CA ALA A 78 11.37 -16.48 -7.58
C ALA A 78 12.68 -15.72 -7.82
N THR A 79 12.64 -14.39 -7.88
CA THR A 79 13.82 -13.56 -8.17
C THR A 79 14.34 -12.80 -6.96
N GLY A 80 13.53 -12.66 -5.89
CA GLY A 80 13.86 -11.83 -4.74
C GLY A 80 13.83 -10.32 -5.04
N ARG A 81 13.21 -9.91 -6.16
CA ARG A 81 13.19 -8.52 -6.62
C ARG A 81 11.83 -7.87 -6.43
N LEU A 82 11.86 -6.55 -6.29
CA LEU A 82 10.66 -5.72 -6.33
C LEU A 82 10.19 -5.55 -7.77
N ASP A 83 8.96 -5.09 -7.94
CA ASP A 83 8.45 -4.73 -9.26
C ASP A 83 9.09 -3.43 -9.79
N ASN A 84 8.90 -3.18 -11.08
CA ASN A 84 9.45 -2.01 -11.77
C ASN A 84 8.30 -1.06 -12.16
N GLY A 85 7.70 -0.43 -11.16
CA GLY A 85 6.68 0.61 -11.32
C GLY A 85 5.25 0.11 -11.54
N LEU A 86 5.03 -1.21 -11.52
CA LEU A 86 3.72 -1.81 -11.80
C LEU A 86 2.71 -1.56 -10.66
N SER A 87 3.20 -1.53 -9.42
CA SER A 87 2.45 -1.25 -8.20
C SER A 87 2.27 0.24 -7.90
N ARG A 88 2.82 1.12 -8.75
CA ARG A 88 2.63 2.56 -8.61
C ARG A 88 1.14 2.88 -8.67
N HIS A 89 0.63 3.50 -7.62
CA HIS A 89 -0.80 3.72 -7.48
C HIS A 89 -1.13 5.04 -6.80
N CYS A 90 -2.37 5.47 -6.92
CA CYS A 90 -2.89 6.68 -6.30
C CYS A 90 -4.27 6.45 -5.68
N GLY A 91 -4.63 7.32 -4.73
CA GLY A 91 -6.02 7.49 -4.29
C GLY A 91 -6.63 8.64 -5.09
N CYS A 92 -7.53 8.34 -6.03
CA CYS A 92 -8.19 9.35 -6.83
C CYS A 92 -8.99 10.31 -5.93
N ARG A 93 -9.05 11.59 -6.34
CA ARG A 93 -9.81 12.63 -5.66
C ARG A 93 -11.24 12.20 -5.34
N VAL A 94 -11.65 12.40 -4.09
CA VAL A 94 -13.06 12.33 -3.69
C VAL A 94 -13.75 13.60 -4.18
N THR A 95 -14.78 13.45 -5.01
CA THR A 95 -15.56 14.59 -5.50
C THR A 95 -16.77 14.84 -4.61
N GLU A 96 -17.44 13.78 -4.17
CA GLU A 96 -18.63 13.85 -3.32
C GLU A 96 -18.64 12.71 -2.30
N GLY A 97 -19.07 13.01 -1.06
CA GLY A 97 -19.10 12.08 0.06
C GLY A 97 -17.74 11.91 0.74
N ASN A 98 -17.54 10.79 1.44
CA ASN A 98 -16.30 10.47 2.14
C ASN A 98 -15.80 9.07 1.75
N LYS A 99 -14.49 8.87 1.80
CA LYS A 99 -13.86 7.55 1.68
C LYS A 99 -13.11 7.25 2.96
N ARG A 100 -13.29 6.06 3.52
CA ARG A 100 -12.48 5.54 4.63
C ARG A 100 -11.88 4.21 4.24
N ILE A 101 -10.58 4.07 4.44
CA ILE A 101 -9.85 2.82 4.20
C ILE A 101 -9.06 2.43 5.45
N ALA A 102 -8.87 1.13 5.64
CA ALA A 102 -7.83 0.59 6.50
C ALA A 102 -6.76 -0.04 5.62
N THR A 103 -5.50 0.19 5.95
CA THR A 103 -4.35 -0.33 5.21
C THR A 103 -3.53 -1.24 6.10
N LEU A 104 -3.13 -2.39 5.56
CA LEU A 104 -2.16 -3.28 6.18
C LEU A 104 -0.98 -3.44 5.23
N THR A 105 0.19 -2.99 5.67
CA THR A 105 1.42 -3.11 4.90
C THR A 105 2.26 -4.24 5.47
N MET A 106 2.67 -5.16 4.61
CA MET A 106 3.32 -6.40 4.98
C MET A 106 4.80 -6.34 4.63
N ARG A 107 5.65 -6.80 5.54
CA ARG A 107 7.10 -6.79 5.42
C ARG A 107 7.67 -8.20 5.44
N LYS A 108 8.77 -8.41 4.72
CA LYS A 108 9.56 -9.65 4.76
C LYS A 108 10.84 -9.42 5.53
N GLY A 109 11.15 -10.29 6.50
CA GLY A 109 12.36 -10.20 7.34
C GLY A 109 12.15 -9.56 8.72
N VAL A 110 10.90 -9.33 9.13
CA VAL A 110 10.55 -8.91 10.51
C VAL A 110 9.98 -10.08 11.31
N ASN A 111 10.10 -10.02 12.64
CA ASN A 111 9.60 -11.01 13.60
C ASN A 111 9.37 -10.37 14.99
N ALA A 112 9.04 -11.17 16.01
CA ALA A 112 8.81 -10.70 17.38
C ALA A 112 9.97 -9.90 18.00
N THR A 113 11.21 -10.21 17.63
CA THR A 113 12.41 -9.58 18.19
C THR A 113 12.90 -8.42 17.31
N VAL A 114 12.75 -8.56 15.98
CA VAL A 114 13.20 -7.58 14.99
C VAL A 114 11.96 -7.04 14.28
N THR A 115 11.37 -6.00 14.85
CA THR A 115 10.10 -5.42 14.39
C THR A 115 10.28 -4.41 13.27
N HIS A 116 9.18 -4.05 12.60
CA HIS A 116 9.13 -3.04 11.53
C HIS A 116 9.69 -1.69 11.95
N GLU A 117 9.62 -1.34 13.24
CA GLU A 117 10.12 -0.08 13.79
C GLU A 117 11.64 0.09 13.60
N SER A 118 12.36 -1.00 13.36
CA SER A 118 13.79 -0.94 13.06
C SER A 118 14.09 -0.48 11.63
N PHE A 119 13.09 -0.40 10.74
CA PHE A 119 13.30 -0.20 9.30
C PHE A 119 12.39 0.86 8.67
N ASP A 120 12.91 1.59 7.69
CA ASP A 120 12.11 2.43 6.82
C ASP A 120 11.25 1.58 5.86
N ALA A 121 10.45 2.20 4.99
CA ALA A 121 9.60 1.51 4.04
C ALA A 121 10.36 0.54 3.10
N ALA A 122 11.60 0.88 2.74
CA ALA A 122 12.46 0.11 1.84
C ALA A 122 13.23 -1.01 2.55
N GLY A 123 13.26 -1.03 3.89
CA GLY A 123 13.99 -2.01 4.68
C GLY A 123 15.35 -1.52 5.18
N LYS A 124 15.67 -0.23 5.03
CA LYS A 124 16.90 0.35 5.58
C LYS A 124 16.73 0.56 7.08
N LEU A 125 17.76 0.22 7.85
CA LEU A 125 17.77 0.47 9.29
C LEU A 125 17.65 1.97 9.59
N ILE A 126 16.81 2.30 10.58
CA ILE A 126 16.58 3.68 11.05
C ILE A 126 17.31 3.98 12.38
N LYS A 127 18.18 3.06 12.82
CA LYS A 127 19.05 3.21 14.00
C LYS A 127 20.42 3.76 13.60
#